data_AF-M2ZID4-F1
#
_entry.id   AF-M2ZID4-F1
#
_cell.length_a   1.000
_cell.length_b   1.000
_cell.length_c   1.000
_cell.angle_alpha   90.00
_cell.angle_beta   90.00
_cell.angle_gamma   90.00
#
_symmetry.space_group_name_H-M   'P 1'
#
loop_
_entity.id
_entity.type
_entity.pdbx_description
1 polymer ?
#
loop_
_entity_poly.entity_id
_entity_poly.type
_entity_poly.pdbx_seq_one_letter_code
_entity_poly.pdbx_strand_id
1 'polypeptide(L)'
;EDYFGHGWGMHKNAFPFCGSIIHESEMQNYQVSYRWHVVDPVRFRKRIKVTMESGHANHLRDDWSTTAYWYQTLPGPKLQILPVEQRLPRKPQYPGAGSPSEPDLTALDPLRRAVVEQRDERMHQFAKDRAESLGKRAEESRERAIKNTEFAREVRRRYLSSLASS
;
A
#
# COMPACT_ATOMS: atom_id res chain seq x y z
N GLU A 1 15.03 1.90 -1.34
CA GLU A 1 14.71 0.97 -2.46
C GLU A 1 15.64 -0.24 -2.43
N ASP A 2 16.94 -0.04 -2.25
CA ASP A 2 17.95 -1.10 -2.28
C ASP A 2 17.67 -2.26 -1.32
N TYR A 3 17.21 -1.95 -0.09
CA TYR A 3 16.84 -2.98 0.88
C TYR A 3 15.75 -3.93 0.36
N PHE A 4 14.84 -3.46 -0.49
CA PHE A 4 13.77 -4.27 -1.08
C PHE A 4 14.18 -4.96 -2.40
N GLY A 5 15.46 -4.93 -2.76
CA GLY A 5 15.96 -5.54 -4.00
C GLY A 5 15.60 -4.74 -5.26
N HIS A 6 15.33 -3.45 -5.10
CA HIS A 6 15.07 -2.50 -6.20
C HIS A 6 16.32 -1.65 -6.47
N GLY A 7 16.26 -0.76 -7.45
CA GLY A 7 17.33 0.19 -7.74
C GLY A 7 16.83 1.32 -8.63
N TRP A 8 17.35 2.54 -8.42
CA TRP A 8 16.85 3.76 -9.09
C TRP A 8 15.36 4.03 -8.81
N GLY A 9 14.95 3.87 -7.55
CA GLY A 9 13.58 4.07 -7.09
C GLY A 9 12.81 2.76 -6.82
N MET A 10 11.55 2.91 -6.39
CA MET A 10 10.66 1.76 -6.18
C MET A 10 10.11 1.27 -7.51
N HIS A 11 9.95 -0.04 -7.64
CA HIS A 11 9.45 -0.67 -8.86
C HIS A 11 8.11 -1.34 -8.60
N LYS A 12 7.23 -1.29 -9.60
CA LYS A 12 5.97 -2.02 -9.60
C LYS A 12 6.18 -3.47 -10.06
N ASN A 13 6.66 -4.32 -9.16
CA ASN A 13 6.89 -5.74 -9.40
C ASN A 13 6.36 -6.60 -8.23
N ALA A 14 6.26 -7.91 -8.46
CA ALA A 14 5.82 -8.88 -7.45
C ALA A 14 6.60 -10.19 -7.60
N PHE A 15 7.81 -10.24 -7.05
CA PHE A 15 8.63 -11.45 -7.02
C PHE A 15 8.36 -12.28 -5.75
N PRO A 16 8.72 -13.58 -5.72
CA PRO A 16 8.41 -14.43 -4.56
C PRO A 16 8.94 -13.89 -3.21
N PHE A 17 10.11 -13.25 -3.22
CA PHE A 17 10.78 -12.81 -1.98
C PHE A 17 10.84 -11.30 -1.79
N CYS A 18 10.56 -10.49 -2.80
CA CYS A 18 10.48 -9.05 -2.64
C CYS A 18 9.59 -8.41 -3.72
N GLY A 19 9.16 -7.18 -3.46
CA GLY A 19 8.46 -6.37 -4.45
C GLY A 19 7.55 -5.33 -3.83
N SER A 20 6.60 -4.83 -4.61
CA SER A 20 5.63 -3.83 -4.18
C SER A 20 4.19 -4.33 -4.34
N ILE A 21 3.47 -4.38 -3.22
CA ILE A 21 2.03 -4.70 -3.17
C ILE A 21 1.21 -3.52 -3.70
N ILE A 22 1.60 -2.30 -3.28
CA ILE A 22 1.03 -1.04 -3.77
C ILE A 22 2.20 -0.18 -4.21
N HIS A 23 2.14 0.31 -5.44
CA HIS A 23 3.12 1.23 -5.99
C HIS A 23 2.52 2.64 -6.12
N GLU A 24 3.33 3.68 -5.93
CA GLU A 24 2.86 5.08 -5.97
C GLU A 24 2.19 5.47 -7.28
N SER A 25 2.57 4.83 -8.39
CA SER A 25 1.95 5.04 -9.70
C SER A 25 0.49 4.58 -9.75
N GLU A 26 0.07 3.68 -8.87
CA GLU A 26 -1.30 3.19 -8.77
C GLU A 26 -2.12 4.01 -7.78
N MET A 27 -1.49 4.36 -6.66
CA MET A 27 -2.06 5.13 -5.57
C MET A 27 -1.05 6.19 -5.12
N GLN A 28 -1.29 7.43 -5.56
CA GLN A 28 -0.38 8.53 -5.33
C GLN A 28 -0.09 8.72 -3.83
N ASN A 29 1.18 8.90 -3.48
CA ASN A 29 1.69 9.03 -2.10
C ASN A 29 1.59 7.77 -1.23
N TYR A 30 1.26 6.62 -1.80
CA TYR A 30 1.26 5.34 -1.09
C TYR A 30 2.24 4.37 -1.72
N GLN A 31 3.06 3.75 -0.88
CA GLN A 31 4.03 2.74 -1.26
C GLN A 31 4.01 1.61 -0.23
N VAL A 32 3.77 0.38 -0.68
CA VAL A 32 3.81 -0.82 0.16
C VAL A 32 4.75 -1.81 -0.48
N SER A 33 5.92 -2.00 0.13
CA SER A 33 6.93 -2.97 -0.32
C SER A 33 7.10 -4.09 0.69
N TYR A 34 7.51 -5.26 0.22
CA TYR A 34 7.80 -6.42 1.05
C TYR A 34 9.18 -7.00 0.72
N ARG A 35 9.78 -7.65 1.73
CA ARG A 35 10.95 -8.49 1.60
C ARG A 35 10.86 -9.67 2.56
N TRP A 36 11.10 -10.87 2.04
CA TRP A 36 11.08 -12.13 2.76
C TRP A 36 12.50 -12.70 2.84
N HIS A 37 13.02 -12.82 4.06
CA HIS A 37 14.31 -13.43 4.33
C HIS A 37 14.19 -14.96 4.50
N VAL A 38 13.71 -15.65 3.44
CA VAL A 38 13.53 -17.11 3.47
C VAL A 38 14.86 -17.82 3.21
N VAL A 39 15.55 -17.44 2.13
CA VAL A 39 16.84 -18.02 1.73
C VAL A 39 18.02 -17.38 2.47
N ASP A 40 17.83 -16.15 2.98
CA ASP A 40 18.82 -15.32 3.66
C ASP A 40 18.35 -14.87 5.05
N PRO A 41 18.01 -15.79 5.98
CA PRO A 41 17.45 -15.43 7.27
C PRO A 41 18.44 -14.64 8.13
N VAL A 42 17.98 -13.55 8.75
CA VAL A 42 18.75 -12.78 9.73
C VAL A 42 18.69 -13.49 11.09
N ARG A 43 19.73 -14.27 11.40
CA ARG A 43 19.81 -15.08 12.63
C ARG A 43 20.21 -14.23 13.84
N PHE A 44 19.67 -14.56 15.01
CA PHE A 44 20.07 -13.96 16.28
C PHE A 44 20.09 -15.01 17.40
N ARG A 45 20.99 -14.84 18.38
CA ARG A 45 21.10 -15.76 19.54
C ARG A 45 20.40 -15.25 20.79
N LYS A 46 20.47 -13.94 21.05
CA LYS A 46 19.92 -13.31 22.27
C LYS A 46 18.89 -12.23 21.97
N ARG A 47 19.17 -11.33 21.03
CA ARG A 47 18.32 -10.19 20.68
C ARG A 47 18.57 -9.78 19.23
N ILE A 48 17.54 -9.29 18.58
CA ILE A 48 17.62 -8.54 17.32
C ILE A 48 16.93 -7.18 17.50
N LYS A 49 17.47 -6.12 16.89
CA LYS A 49 16.83 -4.82 16.74
C LYS A 49 16.96 -4.42 15.28
N VAL A 50 15.84 -4.22 14.62
CA VAL A 50 15.78 -3.76 13.22
C VAL A 50 15.26 -2.33 13.23
N THR A 51 15.95 -1.45 12.52
CA THR A 51 15.59 -0.04 12.36
C THR A 51 15.73 0.30 10.90
N MET A 52 14.92 1.24 10.42
CA MET A 52 15.01 1.78 9.07
C MET A 52 14.91 3.29 9.16
N GLU A 53 15.73 3.99 8.37
CA GLU A 53 15.73 5.46 8.35
C GLU A 53 14.56 5.98 7.52
N SER A 54 13.93 7.06 7.99
CA SER A 54 12.86 7.77 7.26
C SER A 54 13.47 8.91 6.44
N GLY A 55 13.96 8.57 5.24
CA GLY A 55 14.82 9.45 4.45
C GLY A 55 16.20 9.65 5.09
N HIS A 56 17.11 10.27 4.35
CA HIS A 56 18.48 10.52 4.82
C HIS A 56 18.52 11.22 6.18
N ALA A 57 19.17 10.62 7.18
CA ALA A 57 19.21 11.17 8.54
C ALA A 57 17.82 11.44 9.19
N ASN A 58 16.80 10.65 8.82
CA ASN A 58 15.44 10.74 9.38
C ASN A 58 14.74 12.11 9.16
N HIS A 59 15.09 12.82 8.09
CA HIS A 59 14.52 14.13 7.79
C HIS A 59 13.05 14.07 7.33
N LEU A 60 12.59 12.93 6.80
CA LEU A 60 11.22 12.76 6.34
C LEU A 60 10.29 12.38 7.49
N ARG A 61 9.06 12.88 7.42
CA ARG A 61 8.01 12.67 8.43
C ARG A 61 6.81 11.92 7.87
N ASP A 62 7.08 10.91 7.04
CA ASP A 62 6.04 10.10 6.44
C ASP A 62 5.34 9.23 7.49
N ASP A 63 4.12 8.79 7.18
CA ASP A 63 3.37 7.85 8.01
C ASP A 63 3.82 6.41 7.70
N TRP A 64 4.65 5.84 8.57
CA TRP A 64 5.19 4.50 8.39
C TRP A 64 4.43 3.47 9.22
N SER A 65 4.07 2.36 8.57
CA SER A 65 3.61 1.15 9.25
C SER A 65 4.37 -0.06 8.71
N THR A 66 4.76 -0.97 9.61
CA THR A 66 5.55 -2.15 9.25
C THR A 66 5.03 -3.38 9.99
N THR A 67 5.09 -4.54 9.32
CA THR A 67 4.87 -5.84 9.96
C THR A 67 6.13 -6.68 9.79
N ALA A 68 6.63 -7.25 10.88
CA ALA A 68 7.79 -8.13 10.86
C ALA A 68 7.39 -9.55 11.25
N TYR A 69 8.00 -10.54 10.60
CA TYR A 69 7.83 -11.96 10.88
C TYR A 69 9.18 -12.53 11.31
N TRP A 70 9.19 -13.32 12.38
CA TRP A 70 10.39 -14.00 12.85
C TRP A 70 10.02 -15.31 13.55
N TYR A 71 11.03 -16.15 13.71
CA TYR A 71 10.94 -17.38 14.48
C TYR A 71 11.91 -17.30 15.66
N GLN A 72 11.47 -17.78 16.81
CA GLN A 72 12.30 -17.89 18.01
C GLN A 72 11.85 -19.08 18.85
N THR A 73 12.74 -19.55 19.73
CA THR A 73 12.37 -20.50 20.79
C THR A 73 11.45 -19.83 21.81
N LEU A 74 10.54 -20.63 22.38
CA LEU A 74 9.66 -20.19 23.46
C LEU A 74 10.39 -20.22 24.82
N PRO A 75 9.99 -19.38 25.80
CA PRO A 75 8.91 -18.38 25.73
C PRO A 75 9.28 -17.15 24.88
N GLY A 76 8.28 -16.63 24.16
CA GLY A 76 8.40 -15.41 23.36
C GLY A 76 7.98 -14.14 24.12
N PRO A 77 8.34 -12.95 23.61
CA PRO A 77 7.85 -11.70 24.17
C PRO A 77 6.33 -11.60 24.00
N LYS A 78 5.64 -11.07 25.02
CA LYS A 78 4.24 -10.65 24.89
C LYS A 78 4.21 -9.29 24.19
N LEU A 79 3.65 -9.27 22.98
CA LEU A 79 3.53 -8.05 22.19
C LEU A 79 2.14 -7.46 22.36
N GLN A 80 2.06 -6.14 22.36
CA GLN A 80 0.81 -5.40 22.34
C GLN A 80 0.74 -4.60 21.04
N ILE A 81 -0.45 -4.52 20.46
CA ILE A 81 -0.74 -3.67 19.30
C ILE A 81 -1.76 -2.62 19.72
N LEU A 82 -1.63 -1.42 19.16
CA LEU A 82 -2.61 -0.36 19.37
C LEU A 82 -3.99 -0.77 18.81
N PRO A 83 -5.09 -0.23 19.38
CA PRO A 83 -6.44 -0.36 18.82
C PRO A 83 -6.48 0.06 17.34
N VAL A 84 -7.41 -0.51 16.57
CA VAL A 84 -7.54 -0.29 15.11
C VAL A 84 -7.64 1.20 14.78
N GLU A 85 -8.42 1.93 15.56
CA GLU A 85 -8.76 3.33 15.37
C GLU A 85 -7.52 4.24 15.45
N GLN A 86 -6.50 3.81 16.20
CA GLN A 86 -5.24 4.53 16.39
C GLN A 86 -4.16 4.18 15.36
N ARG A 87 -4.42 3.21 14.48
CA ARG A 87 -3.47 2.73 13.46
C ARG A 87 -4.06 2.75 12.05
N LEU A 88 -5.13 3.53 11.85
CA LEU A 88 -5.62 3.83 10.51
C LEU A 88 -4.62 4.75 9.79
N PRO A 89 -4.30 4.50 8.52
CA PRO A 89 -3.42 5.37 7.75
C PRO A 89 -3.93 6.80 7.75
N ARG A 90 -3.03 7.76 7.92
CA ARG A 90 -3.38 9.17 7.78
C ARG A 90 -3.78 9.43 6.33
N LYS A 91 -4.96 10.00 6.14
CA LYS A 91 -5.37 10.52 4.83
C LYS A 91 -4.89 11.97 4.73
N PRO A 92 -4.06 12.32 3.74
CA PRO A 92 -3.68 13.70 3.55
C PRO A 92 -4.95 14.53 3.32
N GLN A 93 -5.21 15.47 4.21
CA GLN A 93 -6.20 16.51 4.00
C GLN A 93 -5.48 17.63 3.27
N TYR A 94 -5.60 17.63 1.95
CA TYR A 94 -5.19 18.82 1.21
C TYR A 94 -6.17 19.92 1.60
N PRO A 95 -5.72 21.08 2.11
CA PRO A 95 -6.59 22.24 2.08
C PRO A 95 -6.99 22.36 0.62
N GLY A 96 -8.29 22.35 0.34
CA GLY A 96 -8.74 22.57 -1.02
C GLY A 96 -8.10 23.88 -1.43
N ALA A 97 -7.06 23.82 -2.29
CA ALA A 97 -6.67 24.98 -3.05
C ALA A 97 -7.99 25.38 -3.68
N GLY A 98 -8.57 26.50 -3.24
CA GLY A 98 -9.91 26.89 -3.67
C GLY A 98 -9.93 26.69 -5.17
N SER A 99 -10.90 25.89 -5.66
CA SER A 99 -10.93 25.48 -7.05
C SER A 99 -10.59 26.71 -7.89
N PRO A 100 -9.55 26.67 -8.74
CA PRO A 100 -9.19 27.84 -9.52
C PRO A 100 -10.47 28.37 -10.17
N SER A 101 -10.70 29.68 -10.07
CA SER A 101 -11.92 30.30 -10.59
C SER A 101 -12.15 29.80 -12.01
N GLU A 102 -13.36 29.33 -12.29
CA GLU A 102 -13.67 28.84 -13.63
C GLU A 102 -13.33 29.93 -14.65
N PRO A 103 -12.66 29.59 -15.77
CA PRO A 103 -12.35 30.57 -16.78
C PRO A 103 -13.66 31.14 -17.32
N ASP A 104 -13.75 32.47 -17.46
CA ASP A 104 -14.88 33.10 -18.11
C ASP A 104 -14.92 32.69 -19.58
N LEU A 105 -15.84 31.77 -19.89
CA LEU A 105 -15.99 31.21 -21.22
C LEU A 105 -16.56 32.24 -22.21
N THR A 106 -17.20 33.30 -21.73
CA THR A 106 -17.83 34.32 -22.60
C THR A 106 -16.81 35.23 -23.28
N ALA A 107 -15.61 35.37 -22.69
CA ALA A 107 -14.49 36.15 -23.23
C ALA A 107 -13.61 35.36 -24.23
N LEU A 108 -13.92 34.08 -24.48
CA LEU A 108 -13.13 33.21 -25.35
C LEU A 108 -13.63 33.22 -26.81
N ASP A 109 -12.69 33.31 -27.74
CA ASP A 109 -12.93 33.06 -29.17
C ASP A 109 -13.52 31.65 -29.40
N PRO A 110 -14.37 31.41 -30.44
CA PRO A 110 -15.00 30.12 -30.69
C PRO A 110 -14.03 28.93 -30.72
N LEU A 111 -12.81 29.11 -31.26
CA LEU A 111 -11.82 28.03 -31.30
C LEU A 111 -11.38 27.61 -29.89
N ARG A 112 -11.18 28.57 -28.99
CA ARG A 112 -10.76 28.31 -27.61
C ARG A 112 -11.87 27.66 -26.79
N ARG A 113 -13.14 28.05 -27.01
CA ARG A 113 -14.30 27.41 -26.37
C ARG A 113 -14.41 25.93 -26.75
N ALA A 114 -14.30 25.61 -28.04
CA ALA A 114 -14.34 24.22 -28.50
C ALA A 114 -13.22 23.34 -27.86
N VAL A 115 -12.02 23.89 -27.67
CA VAL A 115 -10.92 23.18 -26.98
C VAL A 115 -11.23 22.93 -25.50
N VAL A 116 -11.86 23.89 -24.82
CA VAL A 116 -12.29 23.75 -23.42
C VAL A 116 -13.38 22.68 -23.29
N GLU A 117 -14.40 22.72 -24.15
CA GLU A 117 -15.46 21.69 -24.20
C GLU A 117 -14.86 20.30 -24.41
N GLN A 118 -13.95 20.15 -25.38
CA GLN A 118 -13.28 18.88 -25.64
C GLN A 118 -12.42 18.42 -24.44
N ARG A 119 -11.78 19.35 -23.71
CA ARG A 119 -11.04 19.03 -22.47
C ARG A 119 -12.01 18.52 -21.40
N ASP A 120 -13.13 19.19 -21.21
CA ASP A 120 -14.09 18.88 -20.15
C ASP A 120 -14.79 17.55 -20.42
N GLU A 121 -15.13 17.26 -21.68
CA GLU A 121 -15.60 15.94 -22.12
C GLU A 121 -14.58 14.83 -21.81
N ARG A 122 -13.30 15.04 -22.17
CA ARG A 122 -12.22 14.08 -21.87
C ARG A 122 -12.06 13.88 -20.36
N MET A 123 -12.08 14.96 -19.59
CA MET A 123 -11.96 14.92 -18.13
C MET A 123 -13.15 14.22 -17.48
N HIS A 124 -14.37 14.47 -17.97
CA HIS A 124 -15.59 13.82 -17.49
C HIS A 124 -15.54 12.32 -17.75
N GLN A 125 -15.20 11.91 -18.98
CA GLN A 125 -15.05 10.51 -19.33
C GLN A 125 -13.96 9.83 -18.49
N PHE A 126 -12.79 10.48 -18.34
CA PHE A 126 -11.71 9.99 -17.48
C PHE A 126 -12.14 9.82 -16.02
N ALA A 127 -12.83 10.81 -15.45
CA ALA A 127 -13.29 10.76 -14.07
C ALA A 127 -14.29 9.61 -13.85
N LYS A 128 -15.21 9.40 -14.80
CA LYS A 128 -16.18 8.30 -14.78
C LYS A 128 -15.47 6.94 -14.82
N ASP A 129 -14.57 6.75 -15.79
CA ASP A 129 -13.83 5.49 -15.95
C ASP A 129 -12.95 5.20 -14.72
N ARG A 130 -12.35 6.24 -14.13
CA ARG A 130 -11.55 6.12 -12.91
C ARG A 130 -12.41 5.73 -11.71
N ALA A 131 -13.57 6.36 -11.54
CA ALA A 131 -14.50 6.03 -10.45
C ALA A 131 -15.00 4.58 -10.54
N GLU A 132 -15.36 4.12 -11.75
CA GLU A 132 -15.77 2.74 -11.98
C GLU A 132 -14.63 1.74 -11.67
N SER A 133 -13.41 2.01 -12.13
CA SER A 133 -12.25 1.17 -11.86
C SER A 133 -11.92 1.09 -10.36
N LEU A 134 -12.01 2.22 -9.65
CA LEU A 134 -11.83 2.26 -8.20
C LEU A 134 -12.90 1.46 -7.46
N GLY A 135 -14.16 1.55 -7.89
CA GLY A 135 -15.28 0.77 -7.36
C GLY A 135 -15.03 -0.74 -7.48
N LYS A 136 -14.73 -1.20 -8.70
CA LYS A 136 -14.40 -2.61 -8.99
C LYS A 136 -13.24 -3.12 -8.13
N ARG A 137 -12.14 -2.37 -8.08
CA ARG A 137 -10.96 -2.73 -7.27
C ARG A 137 -11.27 -2.80 -5.77
N ALA A 138 -12.12 -1.91 -5.26
CA ALA A 138 -12.52 -1.91 -3.86
C ALA A 138 -13.33 -3.16 -3.51
N GLU A 139 -14.24 -3.58 -4.39
CA GLU A 139 -15.03 -4.81 -4.23
C GLU A 139 -14.13 -6.06 -4.29
N GLU A 140 -13.30 -6.20 -5.32
CA GLU A 140 -12.32 -7.29 -5.44
C GLU A 140 -11.38 -7.38 -4.23
N SER A 141 -10.96 -6.24 -3.67
CA SER A 141 -10.14 -6.20 -2.47
C SER A 141 -10.87 -6.76 -1.25
N ARG A 142 -12.17 -6.45 -1.08
CA ARG A 142 -12.97 -6.98 0.03
C ARG A 142 -13.15 -8.48 -0.11
N GLU A 143 -13.46 -8.96 -1.31
CA GLU A 143 -13.59 -10.40 -1.55
C GLU A 143 -12.28 -11.15 -1.28
N ARG A 144 -11.14 -10.63 -1.76
CA ARG A 144 -9.83 -11.23 -1.50
C ARG A 144 -9.50 -11.28 -0.02
N ALA A 145 -9.86 -10.24 0.75
CA ALA A 145 -9.63 -10.22 2.19
C ALA A 145 -10.43 -11.32 2.92
N ILE A 146 -11.68 -11.54 2.51
CA ILE A 146 -12.53 -12.63 3.03
C ILE A 146 -11.89 -13.98 2.70
N LYS A 147 -11.60 -14.23 1.41
CA LYS A 147 -10.98 -15.49 0.94
C LYS A 147 -9.63 -15.76 1.62
N ASN A 148 -8.83 -14.73 1.86
CA ASN A 148 -7.54 -14.86 2.56
C ASN A 148 -7.73 -15.30 4.03
N THR A 149 -8.78 -14.79 4.70
CA THR A 149 -9.11 -15.19 6.07
C THR A 149 -9.55 -16.66 6.12
N GLU A 150 -10.39 -17.08 5.17
CA GLU A 150 -10.82 -18.47 5.04
C GLU A 150 -9.65 -19.41 4.75
N PHE A 151 -8.79 -19.03 3.81
CA PHE A 151 -7.59 -19.77 3.48
C PHE A 151 -6.63 -19.91 4.67
N ALA A 152 -6.38 -18.83 5.41
CA ALA A 152 -5.55 -18.90 6.62
C ALA A 152 -6.13 -19.85 7.68
N ARG A 153 -7.47 -19.85 7.86
CA ARG A 153 -8.16 -20.80 8.75
C ARG A 153 -8.00 -22.24 8.28
N GLU A 154 -8.13 -22.49 6.98
CA GLU A 154 -7.94 -23.80 6.35
C GLU A 154 -6.51 -24.31 6.58
N VAL A 155 -5.50 -23.50 6.26
CA VAL A 155 -4.08 -23.85 6.44
C VAL A 155 -3.80 -24.19 7.89
N ARG A 156 -4.28 -23.38 8.85
CA ARG A 156 -4.12 -23.66 10.27
C ARG A 156 -4.81 -24.98 10.67
N ARG A 157 -6.01 -25.24 10.17
CA ARG A 157 -6.74 -26.49 10.46
C ARG A 157 -5.95 -27.70 9.98
N ARG A 158 -5.48 -27.69 8.74
CA ARG A 158 -4.67 -28.77 8.14
C ARG A 158 -3.39 -29.04 8.94
N TYR A 159 -2.69 -27.98 9.33
CA TYR A 159 -1.48 -28.10 10.15
C TYR A 159 -1.80 -28.77 11.50
N LEU A 160 -2.84 -28.33 12.22
CA LEU A 160 -3.22 -28.94 13.49
C LEU A 160 -3.65 -30.40 13.33
N SER A 161 -4.38 -30.73 12.27
CA SER A 161 -4.74 -32.13 11.96
C SER A 161 -3.50 -32.99 11.70
N SER A 162 -2.49 -32.48 10.99
CA SER A 162 -1.25 -33.23 10.75
C SER A 162 -0.46 -33.57 12.01
N LEU A 163 -0.55 -32.73 13.06
CA LEU A 163 0.09 -32.99 14.35
C LEU A 163 -0.66 -34.03 15.20
N ALA A 164 -1.95 -34.21 14.95
CA ALA A 164 -2.77 -35.19 15.68
C ALA A 164 -2.70 -36.60 15.08
N SER A 165 -2.24 -36.71 13.82
CA SER A 165 -2.05 -37.98 13.11
C SER A 165 -0.61 -38.51 13.19
N SER A 166 0.30 -37.79 13.85
CA SER A 166 1.71 -38.11 14.10
C SER A 166 1.94 -38.44 15.57
#